data_AF-A0A1A2JJU8-F1
#
_entry.id   AF-A0A1A2JJU8-F1
#
_cell.length_a   1.000
_cell.length_b   1.000
_cell.length_c   1.000
_cell.angle_alpha   90.00
_cell.angle_beta   90.00
_cell.angle_gamma   90.00
#
_symmetry.space_group_name_H-M   'P 1'
#
loop_
_entity.id
_entity.type
_entity.pdbx_description
1 polymer ?
#
loop_
_entity_poly.entity_id
_entity_poly.type
_entity_poly.pdbx_seq_one_letter_code
_entity_poly.pdbx_strand_id
1 'polypeptide(L)'
;MMTYYSYPTAPRRNYAKAIALAMIALAVSISVVAALLWAHQLQTQRAGTSVPASPTNSLVYTPAGQKYLDAVRSKGVPGSDGELVAAGQGVCTAVLDHGVNLEMEARSLRQQGWSGVAPAVIIVNAIQILCPPAPWMG
;
A
#
# COMPACT_ATOMS: atom_id res chain seq x y z
N MET A 1 -42.08 -63.13 -39.53
CA MET A 1 -42.41 -61.92 -38.75
C MET A 1 -41.44 -61.84 -37.58
N MET A 2 -40.51 -60.89 -37.59
CA MET A 2 -39.61 -60.60 -36.47
C MET A 2 -39.50 -59.08 -36.38
N THR A 3 -40.07 -58.51 -35.33
CA THR A 3 -40.09 -57.07 -35.04
C THR A 3 -38.84 -56.70 -34.25
N TYR A 4 -37.96 -55.91 -34.86
CA TYR A 4 -36.83 -55.29 -34.17
C TYR A 4 -37.26 -53.96 -33.55
N TYR A 5 -37.22 -53.88 -32.23
CA TYR A 5 -37.37 -52.63 -31.48
C TYR A 5 -36.10 -51.79 -31.64
N SER A 6 -36.23 -50.65 -32.33
CA SER A 6 -35.17 -49.64 -32.41
C SER A 6 -35.20 -48.78 -31.15
N TYR A 7 -34.14 -48.82 -30.35
CA TYR A 7 -33.95 -47.89 -29.25
C TYR A 7 -33.57 -46.51 -29.81
N PRO A 8 -34.27 -45.43 -29.43
CA PRO A 8 -33.90 -44.09 -29.87
C PRO A 8 -32.61 -43.65 -29.16
N THR A 9 -31.54 -43.46 -29.93
CA THR A 9 -30.33 -42.76 -29.47
C THR A 9 -30.67 -41.29 -29.22
N ALA A 10 -30.89 -40.94 -27.95
CA ALA A 10 -31.10 -39.56 -27.52
C ALA A 10 -29.89 -38.65 -27.87
N PRO A 11 -30.11 -37.36 -28.18
CA PRO A 11 -29.11 -36.49 -28.78
C PRO A 11 -28.04 -36.07 -27.75
N ARG A 12 -26.92 -36.80 -27.70
CA ARG A 12 -25.73 -36.51 -26.86
C ARG A 12 -25.12 -35.11 -27.07
N ARG A 13 -25.45 -34.40 -28.16
CA ARG A 13 -24.88 -33.09 -28.50
C ARG A 13 -25.39 -31.92 -27.63
N ASN A 14 -26.55 -32.05 -27.02
CA ASN A 14 -27.16 -30.95 -26.25
C ASN A 14 -26.67 -30.90 -24.79
N TYR A 15 -26.27 -32.05 -24.23
CA TYR A 15 -25.75 -32.14 -22.86
C TYR A 15 -24.37 -31.49 -22.71
N ALA A 16 -23.48 -31.66 -23.68
CA ALA A 16 -22.13 -31.05 -23.63
C ALA A 16 -22.18 -29.52 -23.64
N LYS A 17 -23.10 -28.93 -24.41
CA LYS A 17 -23.32 -27.47 -24.43
C LYS A 17 -23.95 -26.96 -23.14
N ALA A 18 -24.90 -27.69 -22.57
CA ALA A 18 -25.52 -27.35 -21.29
C ALA A 18 -24.51 -27.41 -20.13
N ILE A 19 -23.63 -28.42 -20.12
CA ILE A 19 -22.56 -28.54 -19.11
C ILE A 19 -21.54 -27.41 -19.26
N ALA A 20 -21.13 -27.07 -20.48
CA ALA A 20 -20.20 -25.96 -20.73
C ALA A 20 -20.78 -24.61 -20.27
N LEU A 21 -22.06 -24.34 -20.57
CA LEU A 21 -22.74 -23.13 -20.11
C LEU A 21 -22.90 -23.09 -18.58
N ALA A 22 -23.18 -24.23 -17.95
CA ALA A 22 -23.25 -24.33 -16.49
C ALA A 22 -21.89 -24.04 -15.83
N MET A 23 -20.79 -24.53 -16.39
CA MET A 23 -19.44 -24.28 -15.88
C MET A 23 -19.02 -22.81 -16.05
N ILE A 24 -19.38 -22.18 -17.17
CA ILE A 24 -19.11 -20.74 -17.39
C ILE A 24 -19.94 -19.90 -16.41
N ALA A 25 -21.22 -20.23 -16.21
CA ALA A 25 -22.07 -19.53 -15.26
C ALA A 25 -21.53 -19.63 -13.81
N LEU A 26 -20.98 -20.79 -13.43
CA LEU A 26 -20.33 -20.99 -12.14
C LEU A 26 -19.05 -20.16 -11.99
N ALA A 27 -18.22 -20.08 -13.04
CA ALA A 27 -17.00 -19.28 -13.01
C ALA A 27 -17.29 -17.77 -12.91
N VAL A 28 -18.33 -17.30 -13.60
CA VAL A 28 -18.75 -15.90 -13.55
C VAL A 28 -19.33 -15.56 -12.18
N SER A 29 -20.14 -16.43 -11.57
CA SER A 29 -20.70 -16.16 -10.25
C SER A 29 -19.63 -16.09 -9.17
N ILE A 30 -18.62 -16.97 -9.21
CA ILE A 30 -17.45 -16.91 -8.29
C ILE A 30 -16.67 -15.60 -8.48
N SER A 31 -16.49 -15.15 -9.72
CA SER A 31 -15.77 -13.91 -10.03
C SER A 31 -16.51 -12.65 -9.53
N VAL A 32 -17.84 -12.62 -9.69
CA VAL A 32 -18.67 -11.51 -9.19
C VAL A 32 -18.66 -11.46 -7.66
N VAL A 33 -18.73 -12.61 -6.99
CA VAL A 33 -18.65 -12.69 -5.52
C VAL A 33 -17.26 -12.23 -5.03
N ALA A 34 -16.18 -12.63 -5.69
CA ALA A 34 -14.82 -12.19 -5.36
C ALA A 34 -14.63 -10.67 -5.57
N ALA A 35 -15.21 -10.11 -6.64
CA ALA A 35 -15.18 -8.68 -6.91
C ALA A 35 -15.98 -7.88 -5.86
N LEU A 36 -17.14 -8.39 -5.44
CA LEU A 36 -17.94 -7.77 -4.38
C LEU A 36 -17.23 -7.85 -3.02
N LEU A 37 -16.55 -8.96 -2.70
CA LEU A 37 -15.73 -9.10 -1.49
C LEU A 37 -14.53 -8.11 -1.50
N TRP A 38 -13.86 -7.94 -2.64
CA TRP A 38 -12.79 -6.95 -2.80
C TRP A 38 -13.29 -5.51 -2.66
N ALA A 39 -14.42 -5.18 -3.32
CA ALA A 39 -15.03 -3.86 -3.18
C ALA A 39 -15.45 -3.57 -1.74
N HIS A 40 -15.95 -4.60 -1.02
CA HIS A 40 -16.32 -4.44 0.38
C HIS A 40 -15.10 -4.27 1.30
N GLN A 41 -13.97 -4.93 1.03
CA GLN A 41 -12.71 -4.67 1.74
C GLN A 41 -12.18 -3.24 1.49
N LEU A 42 -12.26 -2.74 0.25
CA LEU A 42 -11.86 -1.35 -0.04
C LEU A 42 -12.77 -0.33 0.66
N GLN A 43 -14.07 -0.61 0.78
CA GLN A 43 -15.01 0.28 1.48
C GLN A 43 -14.89 0.20 3.01
N THR A 44 -14.60 -0.97 3.59
CA THR A 44 -14.35 -1.07 5.04
C THR A 44 -13.05 -0.39 5.45
N GLN A 45 -12.03 -0.35 4.59
CA GLN A 45 -10.85 0.50 4.84
C GLN A 45 -11.17 2.00 4.85
N ARG A 46 -12.18 2.43 4.09
CA ARG A 46 -12.55 3.85 3.97
C ARG A 46 -13.60 4.31 4.99
N ALA A 47 -14.43 3.40 5.50
CA ALA A 47 -15.53 3.72 6.43
C ALA A 47 -15.24 3.34 7.90
N GLY A 48 -14.12 2.66 8.18
CA GLY A 48 -13.77 2.12 9.50
C GLY A 48 -12.58 2.76 10.19
N THR A 49 -12.20 3.99 9.83
CA THR A 49 -11.26 4.78 10.63
C THR A 49 -11.84 6.17 10.88
N SER A 50 -12.88 6.25 11.72
CA SER A 50 -12.77 7.24 12.80
C SER A 50 -11.48 6.86 13.49
N VAL A 51 -10.37 7.52 13.12
CA VAL A 51 -9.07 7.34 13.73
C VAL A 51 -9.35 7.31 15.22
N PRO A 52 -9.26 6.16 15.92
CA PRO A 52 -9.22 6.22 17.36
C PRO A 52 -8.04 7.15 17.59
N ALA A 53 -8.29 8.31 18.20
CA ALA A 53 -7.24 9.21 18.62
C ALA A 53 -6.20 8.28 19.25
N SER A 54 -5.06 8.12 18.55
CA SER A 54 -4.03 7.18 18.98
C SER A 54 -3.86 7.45 20.45
N PRO A 55 -3.87 6.41 21.31
CA PRO A 55 -3.63 6.63 22.72
C PRO A 55 -2.42 7.54 22.78
N THR A 56 -2.62 8.71 23.37
CA THR A 56 -1.61 9.71 23.67
C THR A 56 -0.66 9.11 24.71
N ASN A 57 -0.05 7.96 24.40
CA ASN A 57 1.37 7.81 24.62
C ASN A 57 1.96 9.01 23.91
N SER A 58 2.18 10.08 24.67
CA SER A 58 3.02 11.17 24.23
C SER A 58 4.33 10.49 23.86
N LEU A 59 4.51 10.16 22.58
CA LEU A 59 5.83 9.94 22.04
C LEU A 59 6.51 11.26 22.30
N VAL A 60 7.30 11.30 23.36
CA VAL A 60 8.11 12.47 23.70
C VAL A 60 9.19 12.49 22.64
N TYR A 61 8.88 13.15 21.53
CA TYR A 61 9.86 13.40 20.50
C TYR A 61 10.93 14.33 21.07
N THR A 62 12.17 14.11 20.65
CA THR A 62 13.22 15.09 20.91
C THR A 62 12.79 16.44 20.32
N PRO A 63 13.29 17.58 20.85
CA PRO A 63 12.97 18.90 20.28
C PRO A 63 13.26 19.00 18.78
N ALA A 64 14.29 18.30 18.29
CA ALA A 64 14.60 18.19 16.86
C ALA A 64 13.56 17.35 16.11
N GLY A 65 13.10 16.24 16.67
CA GLY A 65 12.02 15.41 16.10
C GLY A 65 10.71 16.18 15.94
N GLN A 66 10.35 17.01 16.93
CA GLN A 66 9.16 17.85 16.84
C GLN A 66 9.29 18.92 15.74
N LYS A 67 10.43 19.62 15.68
CA LYS A 67 10.71 20.59 14.60
C LYS A 67 10.67 19.95 13.21
N TYR A 68 11.20 18.74 13.10
CA TYR A 68 11.17 17.97 11.86
C TYR A 68 9.73 17.63 11.45
N LEU A 69 8.91 17.14 12.39
CA LEU A 69 7.51 16.84 12.15
C LEU A 69 6.72 18.07 11.70
N ASP A 70 6.90 19.19 12.38
CA ASP A 70 6.24 20.45 12.03
C ASP A 70 6.63 20.90 10.62
N ALA A 71 7.92 20.80 10.27
CA ALA A 71 8.44 21.17 8.96
C ALA A 71 7.88 20.26 7.85
N VAL A 72 7.87 18.95 8.05
CA VAL A 72 7.39 17.98 7.05
C VAL A 72 5.87 18.04 6.89
N ARG A 73 5.11 18.21 7.99
CA ARG A 73 3.65 18.42 7.94
C ARG A 73 3.28 19.73 7.26
N SER A 74 4.04 20.81 7.47
CA SER A 74 3.79 22.10 6.80
C SER A 74 3.87 22.01 5.26
N LYS A 75 4.54 20.97 4.73
CA LYS A 75 4.65 20.69 3.29
C LYS A 75 3.61 19.71 2.77
N GLY A 76 2.67 19.27 3.62
CA GLY A 76 1.57 18.38 3.23
C GLY A 76 2.01 16.93 2.97
N VAL A 77 3.11 16.48 3.58
CA VAL A 77 3.53 15.08 3.48
C VAL A 77 2.57 14.20 4.30
N PRO A 78 1.86 13.25 3.67
CA PRO A 78 0.91 12.38 4.36
C PRO A 78 1.64 11.27 5.13
N GLY A 79 1.20 10.93 6.33
CA GLY A 79 1.79 9.83 7.11
C GLY A 79 1.52 10.03 8.60
N SER A 80 1.68 8.96 9.39
CA SER A 80 1.68 9.07 10.85
C SER A 80 2.99 9.68 11.35
N ASP A 81 2.97 10.28 12.56
CA ASP A 81 4.18 10.90 13.13
C ASP A 81 5.32 9.90 13.31
N GLY A 82 4.98 8.66 13.70
CA GLY A 82 5.95 7.58 13.82
C GLY A 82 6.60 7.24 12.48
N GLU A 83 5.83 7.16 11.39
CA GLU A 83 6.36 6.89 10.05
C GLU A 83 7.25 8.03 9.54
N LEU A 84 6.84 9.28 9.73
CA LEU A 84 7.61 10.44 9.29
C LEU A 84 8.93 10.52 10.04
N VAL A 85 8.92 10.36 11.37
CA VAL A 85 10.13 10.39 12.20
C VAL A 85 11.04 9.20 11.88
N ALA A 86 10.50 8.00 11.73
CA ALA A 86 11.29 6.82 11.36
C ALA A 86 11.94 6.98 9.98
N ALA A 87 11.22 7.51 8.99
CA ALA A 87 11.77 7.80 7.67
C ALA A 87 12.89 8.86 7.74
N GLY A 88 12.68 9.94 8.49
CA GLY A 88 13.69 10.99 8.67
C GLY A 88 14.93 10.50 9.42
N GLN A 89 14.75 9.70 10.47
CA GLN A 89 15.87 9.07 11.19
C GLN A 89 16.61 8.06 10.32
N GLY A 90 15.91 7.29 9.50
CA GLY A 90 16.53 6.36 8.55
C GLY A 90 17.43 7.07 7.55
N VAL A 91 16.96 8.16 6.94
CA VAL A 91 17.78 9.01 6.07
C VAL A 91 18.99 9.53 6.82
N CYS A 92 18.78 9.95 8.06
CA CYS A 92 19.83 10.54 8.86
C CYS A 92 20.96 9.55 9.20
N THR A 93 20.60 8.34 9.61
CA THR A 93 21.53 7.23 9.82
C THR A 93 22.27 6.89 8.53
N ALA A 94 21.56 6.77 7.41
CA ALA A 94 22.18 6.46 6.12
C ALA A 94 23.19 7.53 5.69
N VAL A 95 22.89 8.82 5.91
CA VAL A 95 23.81 9.92 5.60
C VAL A 95 25.06 9.88 6.49
N LEU A 96 24.92 9.54 7.77
CA LEU A 96 26.05 9.43 8.70
C LEU A 96 26.91 8.19 8.42
N ASP A 97 26.31 7.06 8.08
CA ASP A 97 26.99 5.77 7.90
C ASP A 97 27.59 5.59 6.50
N HIS A 98 26.94 6.14 5.47
CA HIS A 98 27.27 5.89 4.07
C HIS A 98 27.53 7.17 3.26
N GLY A 99 27.40 8.35 3.87
CA GLY A 99 27.52 9.62 3.20
C GLY A 99 26.24 10.03 2.43
N VAL A 100 26.29 11.22 1.83
CA VAL A 100 25.11 11.83 1.19
C VAL A 100 24.85 11.22 -0.19
N ASN A 101 24.06 10.15 -0.26
CA ASN A 101 23.50 9.65 -1.52
C ASN A 101 21.99 9.86 -1.58
N LEU A 102 21.59 11.09 -1.91
CA LEU A 102 20.20 11.54 -1.92
C LEU A 102 19.33 10.75 -2.92
N GLU A 103 19.92 10.29 -4.04
CA GLU A 103 19.19 9.51 -5.04
C GLU A 103 18.84 8.11 -4.55
N MET A 104 19.76 7.46 -3.82
CA MET A 104 19.53 6.16 -3.21
C MET A 104 18.44 6.25 -2.14
N GLU A 105 18.49 7.27 -1.28
CA GLU A 105 17.48 7.51 -0.25
C GLU A 105 16.12 7.83 -0.85
N ALA A 106 16.07 8.67 -1.89
CA ALA A 106 14.81 8.98 -2.58
C ALA A 106 14.21 7.74 -3.24
N ARG A 107 15.04 6.82 -3.75
CA ARG A 107 14.59 5.54 -4.30
C ARG A 107 14.09 4.60 -3.20
N SER A 108 14.80 4.51 -2.07
CA SER A 108 14.41 3.72 -0.91
C SER A 108 13.04 4.17 -0.37
N LEU A 109 12.86 5.47 -0.18
CA LEU A 109 11.58 6.04 0.25
C LEU A 109 10.46 5.75 -0.76
N ARG A 110 10.73 5.81 -2.06
CA ARG A 110 9.73 5.42 -3.08
C ARG A 110 9.34 3.94 -2.98
N GLN A 111 10.29 3.06 -2.67
CA GLN A 111 10.00 1.63 -2.45
C GLN A 111 9.17 1.41 -1.19
N GLN A 112 9.29 2.28 -0.18
CA GLN A 112 8.45 2.28 1.02
C GLN A 112 7.05 2.88 0.80
N GLY A 113 6.73 3.35 -0.42
CA GLY A 113 5.42 3.90 -0.78
C GLY A 113 5.34 5.43 -0.79
N TRP A 114 6.43 6.14 -0.45
CA TRP A 114 6.47 7.60 -0.51
C TRP A 114 6.52 8.09 -1.96
N SER A 115 5.56 8.92 -2.36
CA SER A 115 5.44 9.37 -3.76
C SER A 115 5.41 10.88 -3.91
N GLY A 116 5.56 11.35 -5.15
CA GLY A 116 5.59 12.77 -5.49
C GLY A 116 6.76 13.51 -4.84
N VAL A 117 6.44 14.58 -4.12
CA VAL A 117 7.42 15.46 -3.45
C VAL A 117 7.82 14.97 -2.06
N ALA A 118 7.09 14.01 -1.47
CA ALA A 118 7.31 13.55 -0.10
C ALA A 118 8.76 13.06 0.16
N PRO A 119 9.38 12.23 -0.71
CA PRO A 119 10.75 11.77 -0.48
C PRO A 119 11.76 12.93 -0.37
N ALA A 120 11.65 13.93 -1.25
CA ALA A 120 12.55 15.08 -1.25
C ALA A 120 12.37 15.93 0.02
N VAL A 121 11.13 16.16 0.44
CA VAL A 121 10.82 16.90 1.66
C VAL A 121 11.36 16.18 2.90
N ILE A 122 11.14 14.86 3.01
CA ILE A 122 11.66 14.04 4.10
C ILE A 122 13.18 14.15 4.17
N ILE A 123 13.87 13.94 3.05
CA ILE A 123 15.34 13.93 2.99
C ILE A 123 15.93 15.28 3.38
N VAL A 124 15.44 16.38 2.79
CA VAL A 124 15.99 17.72 3.06
C VAL A 124 15.78 18.12 4.52
N ASN A 125 14.59 17.90 5.08
CA ASN A 125 14.32 18.26 6.47
C ASN A 125 15.03 17.32 7.47
N ALA A 126 15.21 16.05 7.13
CA ALA A 126 15.98 15.12 7.95
C ALA A 126 17.44 15.58 8.08
N ILE A 127 18.09 15.92 6.97
CA ILE A 127 19.46 16.42 6.97
C ILE A 127 19.55 17.77 7.69
N GLN A 128 18.63 18.69 7.45
CA GLN A 128 18.72 20.02 8.06
C GLN A 128 18.43 20.04 9.58
N ILE A 129 17.56 19.15 10.06
CA ILE A 129 17.03 19.20 11.42
C ILE A 129 17.53 18.05 12.30
N LEU A 130 17.57 16.83 11.78
CA LEU A 130 17.92 15.63 12.56
C LEU A 130 19.43 15.35 12.58
N CYS A 131 20.13 15.60 11.46
CA CYS A 131 21.60 15.50 11.36
C CYS A 131 22.17 16.66 10.56
N PRO A 132 22.16 17.88 11.15
CA PRO A 132 22.79 19.02 10.49
C PRO A 132 24.25 18.69 10.15
N PRO A 133 24.73 19.05 8.95
CA PRO A 133 26.13 18.84 8.58
C PRO A 133 27.01 19.53 9.62
N ALA A 134 28.05 18.84 10.06
CA ALA A 134 28.92 19.37 11.09
C ALA A 134 29.56 20.69 10.61
N PRO A 135 29.72 21.70 11.48
CA PRO A 135 30.11 23.07 11.09
C PRO A 135 31.51 23.20 10.48
N TRP A 136 32.28 22.11 10.38
CA TRP A 136 33.61 22.03 9.80
C TRP A 136 33.64 21.45 8.37
N MET A 137 32.48 21.19 7.75
CA MET A 137 32.36 20.72 6.36
C MET A 137 32.15 21.86 5.34
N GLY A 138 32.57 23.08 5.66
CA GLY A 138 32.51 24.27 4.79
C GLY A 138 33.89 24.78 4.42
#